data_AF-A0A531KQI7-F1
#
_entry.id   AF-A0A531KQI7-F1
#
_cell.length_a   1.000
_cell.length_b   1.000
_cell.length_c   1.000
_cell.angle_alpha   90.00
_cell.angle_beta   90.00
_cell.angle_gamma   90.00
#
_symmetry.space_group_name_H-M   'P 1'
#
loop_
_entity.id
_entity.type
_entity.pdbx_description
1 polymer ?
#
loop_
_entity_poly.entity_id
_entity_poly.type
_entity_poly.pdbx_seq_one_letter_code
_entity_poly.pdbx_strand_id
1 'polypeptide(L)'
;LDALKRSIETNAPVEGLTRALPAVDAQALEHLSRDEDIQALATDARRVALLWEACALPDYRKIAPAQHADLIASIYMDLARHGHVDENYMAEQVRRADTTEGDIDTLSHRIAQIRTWTFVSNRPGWLADQAHWQEKTREIEDRLSDALHERLTKRFVDRRTSVLMRRLRENTMPEAEISPTGTVLVEGHHVGELQGFRFTADQSAGGEDAKAVRTAAQKALAAEFEARAERFGASANGDIALGSDGTLRWIGAPIGT
;
A
#
# COMPACT_ATOMS: atom_id res chain seq x y z
N LEU A 1 -0.47 19.65 39.22
CA LEU A 1 -1.24 19.38 37.98
C LEU A 1 -1.94 20.64 37.43
N ASP A 2 -2.80 21.31 38.22
CA ASP A 2 -3.56 22.48 37.74
C ASP A 2 -2.73 23.63 37.17
N ALA A 3 -1.53 23.86 37.72
CA ALA A 3 -0.61 24.87 37.19
C ALA A 3 -0.18 24.56 35.74
N LEU A 4 0.08 23.27 35.42
CA LEU A 4 0.41 22.85 34.05
C LEU A 4 -0.79 23.02 33.12
N LYS A 5 -2.00 22.64 33.57
CA LYS A 5 -3.23 22.83 32.79
C LYS A 5 -3.44 24.29 32.42
N ARG A 6 -3.38 25.19 33.42
CA ARG A 6 -3.47 26.64 33.19
C ARG A 6 -2.39 27.15 32.24
N SER A 7 -1.16 26.66 32.36
CA SER A 7 -0.06 27.04 31.48
C SER A 7 -0.34 26.67 30.01
N ILE A 8 -0.90 25.49 29.74
CA ILE A 8 -1.23 25.03 28.39
C ILE A 8 -2.41 25.82 27.81
N GLU A 9 -3.35 26.24 28.66
CA GLU A 9 -4.53 27.01 28.26
C GLU A 9 -4.26 28.50 28.07
N THR A 10 -3.09 29.00 28.50
CA THR A 10 -2.73 30.41 28.42
C THR A 10 -2.57 30.82 26.96
N ASN A 11 -3.31 31.85 26.54
CA ASN A 11 -3.21 32.37 25.17
C ASN A 11 -1.84 32.99 24.90
N ALA A 12 -1.41 32.93 23.64
CA ALA A 12 -0.21 33.62 23.21
C ALA A 12 -0.37 35.14 23.45
N PRO A 13 0.65 35.83 24.00
CA PRO A 13 0.57 37.25 24.30
C PRO A 13 0.65 38.15 23.05
N VAL A 14 0.71 37.56 21.85
CA VAL A 14 0.87 38.27 20.57
C VAL A 14 -0.49 38.51 19.93
N GLU A 15 -0.80 39.77 19.66
CA GLU A 15 -2.03 40.18 18.99
C GLU A 15 -2.15 39.53 17.60
N GLY A 16 -3.34 39.04 17.26
CA GLY A 16 -3.61 38.36 15.99
C GLY A 16 -3.37 36.85 16.00
N LEU A 17 -2.74 36.28 17.04
CA LEU A 17 -2.67 34.84 17.22
C LEU A 17 -3.92 34.32 17.95
N THR A 18 -4.49 33.23 17.45
CA THR A 18 -5.62 32.53 18.07
C THR A 18 -5.18 31.14 18.52
N ARG A 19 -5.90 30.58 19.48
CA ARG A 19 -5.58 29.26 20.02
C ARG A 19 -5.77 28.20 18.94
N ALA A 20 -4.76 27.34 18.78
CA ALA A 20 -4.86 26.16 17.93
C ALA A 20 -5.87 25.17 18.50
N LEU A 21 -6.38 24.27 17.65
CA LEU A 21 -7.15 23.12 18.12
C LEU A 21 -6.31 22.33 19.15
N PRO A 22 -6.92 21.81 20.23
CA PRO A 22 -6.19 21.07 21.24
C PRO A 22 -5.39 19.91 20.62
N ALA A 23 -4.08 19.91 20.84
CA ALA A 23 -3.21 18.83 20.42
C ALA A 23 -3.50 17.53 21.20
N VAL A 24 -3.07 16.39 20.67
CA VAL A 24 -3.39 15.05 21.21
C VAL A 24 -2.87 14.90 22.64
N ASP A 25 -1.68 15.44 22.94
CA ASP A 25 -1.05 15.46 24.26
C ASP A 25 -1.86 16.28 25.27
N ALA A 26 -2.36 17.46 24.88
CA ALA A 26 -3.22 18.29 25.71
C ALA A 26 -4.58 17.63 25.97
N GLN A 27 -5.14 16.94 24.97
CA GLN A 27 -6.39 16.17 25.14
C GLN A 27 -6.18 14.98 26.09
N ALA A 28 -5.06 14.27 25.95
CA ALA A 28 -4.70 13.17 26.85
C ALA A 28 -4.51 13.68 28.28
N LEU A 29 -3.77 14.77 28.49
CA LEU A 29 -3.60 15.38 29.80
C LEU A 29 -4.94 15.78 30.42
N GLU A 30 -5.84 16.36 29.63
CA GLU A 30 -7.17 16.75 30.11
C GLU A 30 -7.99 15.53 30.55
N HIS A 31 -7.93 14.42 29.80
CA HIS A 31 -8.55 13.15 30.19
C HIS A 31 -7.96 12.61 31.50
N LEU A 32 -6.63 12.44 31.53
CA LEU A 32 -5.89 11.90 32.68
C LEU A 32 -6.01 12.77 33.93
N SER A 33 -6.20 14.07 33.77
CA SER A 33 -6.38 14.97 34.90
C SER A 33 -7.67 14.75 35.67
N ARG A 34 -8.64 13.99 35.12
CA ARG A 34 -9.87 13.61 35.80
C ARG A 34 -9.75 12.29 36.58
N ASP A 35 -8.68 11.54 36.38
CA ASP A 35 -8.44 10.27 37.04
C ASP A 35 -7.83 10.50 38.43
N GLU A 36 -8.47 9.96 39.47
CA GLU A 36 -8.08 10.13 40.87
C GLU A 36 -6.71 9.48 41.18
N ASP A 37 -6.40 8.34 40.57
CA ASP A 37 -5.12 7.64 40.76
C ASP A 37 -3.97 8.45 40.14
N ILE A 38 -4.21 9.07 38.98
CA ILE A 38 -3.24 9.96 38.34
C ILE A 38 -3.02 11.22 39.18
N GLN A 39 -4.10 11.83 39.70
CA GLN A 39 -3.99 12.99 40.58
C GLN A 39 -3.20 12.67 41.86
N ALA A 40 -3.46 11.51 42.47
CA ALA A 40 -2.75 11.04 43.66
C ALA A 40 -1.26 10.78 43.40
N LEU A 41 -0.87 10.48 42.16
CA LEU A 41 0.52 10.32 41.77
C LEU A 41 1.18 11.63 41.33
N ALA A 42 0.44 12.60 40.77
CA ALA A 42 0.97 13.85 40.21
C ALA A 42 1.16 14.97 41.26
N THR A 43 1.81 14.64 42.39
CA THR A 43 1.88 15.48 43.60
C THR A 43 3.00 16.52 43.59
N ASP A 44 4.04 16.34 42.80
CA ASP A 44 5.20 17.24 42.72
C ASP A 44 5.57 17.60 41.28
N ALA A 45 6.46 18.59 41.12
CA ALA A 45 6.85 19.11 39.82
C ALA A 45 7.48 18.04 38.91
N ARG A 46 8.26 17.10 39.47
CA ARG A 46 8.89 16.01 38.71
C ARG A 46 7.84 15.02 38.21
N ARG A 47 6.88 14.66 39.07
CA ARG A 47 5.77 13.76 38.73
C ARG A 47 4.80 14.38 37.71
N VAL A 48 4.60 15.69 37.75
CA VAL A 48 3.82 16.42 36.73
C VAL A 48 4.59 16.51 35.40
N ALA A 49 5.90 16.76 35.43
CA ALA A 49 6.73 16.76 34.23
C ALA A 49 6.73 15.38 33.55
N LEU A 50 6.89 14.30 34.34
CA LEU A 50 6.80 12.92 33.85
C LEU A 50 5.44 12.60 33.22
N LEU A 51 4.34 13.06 33.82
CA LEU A 51 3.00 12.92 33.25
C LEU A 51 2.91 13.63 31.90
N TRP A 52 3.44 14.85 31.80
CA TRP A 52 3.45 15.60 30.54
C TRP A 52 4.29 14.91 29.46
N GLU A 53 5.45 14.36 29.83
CA GLU A 53 6.27 13.56 28.92
C GLU A 53 5.54 12.29 28.45
N ALA A 54 4.76 11.65 29.33
CA ALA A 54 3.92 10.51 28.97
C ALA A 54 2.80 10.91 28.00
N CYS A 55 2.16 12.07 28.20
CA CYS A 55 1.14 12.60 27.29
C CYS A 55 1.66 12.86 25.87
N ALA A 56 2.97 13.08 25.70
CA ALA A 56 3.59 13.23 24.40
C ALA A 56 3.71 11.92 23.60
N LEU A 57 3.21 10.79 24.13
CA LEU A 57 3.11 9.53 23.40
C LEU A 57 2.28 9.70 22.12
N PRO A 58 2.85 9.47 20.93
CA PRO A 58 2.10 9.61 19.69
C PRO A 58 1.03 8.53 19.54
N ASP A 59 -0.18 8.91 19.11
CA ASP A 59 -1.23 7.97 18.76
C ASP A 59 -1.04 7.44 17.32
N TYR A 60 -0.08 6.53 17.16
CA TYR A 60 0.13 5.84 15.88
C TYR A 60 -1.08 4.97 15.47
N ARG A 61 -1.85 4.48 16.46
CA ARG A 61 -2.95 3.54 16.27
C ARG A 61 -4.24 4.24 15.83
N LYS A 62 -4.34 5.57 16.02
CA LYS A 62 -5.52 6.40 15.74
C LYS A 62 -6.76 5.84 16.45
N ILE A 63 -6.59 5.47 17.71
CA ILE A 63 -7.67 4.89 18.53
C ILE A 63 -8.53 6.00 19.15
N ALA A 64 -9.61 5.60 19.83
CA ALA A 64 -10.44 6.57 20.53
C ALA A 64 -9.59 7.33 21.58
N PRO A 65 -9.79 8.64 21.76
CA PRO A 65 -8.99 9.44 22.70
C PRO A 65 -8.92 8.87 24.13
N ALA A 66 -10.02 8.28 24.61
CA ALA A 66 -10.04 7.61 25.92
C ALA A 66 -9.11 6.38 25.97
N GLN A 67 -9.12 5.53 24.93
CA GLN A 67 -8.23 4.37 24.88
C GLN A 67 -6.75 4.75 24.78
N HIS A 68 -6.44 5.85 24.07
CA HIS A 68 -5.08 6.39 24.04
C HIS A 68 -4.66 6.92 25.41
N ALA A 69 -5.56 7.63 26.09
CA ALA A 69 -5.34 8.09 27.46
C ALA A 69 -5.11 6.91 28.43
N ASP A 70 -5.89 5.82 28.35
CA ASP A 70 -5.71 4.63 29.19
C ASP A 70 -4.32 4.00 29.02
N LEU A 71 -3.78 3.99 27.80
CA LEU A 71 -2.43 3.53 27.53
C LEU A 71 -1.38 4.45 28.18
N ILE A 72 -1.55 5.76 28.04
CA ILE A 72 -0.67 6.74 28.67
C ILE A 72 -0.74 6.62 30.20
N ALA A 73 -1.94 6.44 30.77
CA ALA A 73 -2.16 6.25 32.20
C ALA A 73 -1.34 5.06 32.70
N SER A 74 -1.45 3.92 32.02
CA SER A 74 -0.74 2.69 32.38
C SER A 74 0.78 2.90 32.40
N ILE A 75 1.33 3.53 31.35
CA ILE A 75 2.75 3.85 31.25
C ILE A 75 3.18 4.82 32.36
N TYR A 76 2.42 5.89 32.58
CA TYR A 76 2.73 6.87 33.62
C TYR A 76 2.71 6.26 35.02
N MET A 77 1.72 5.42 35.33
CA MET A 77 1.59 4.77 36.64
C MET A 77 2.79 3.87 36.93
N ASP A 78 3.24 3.09 35.94
CA ASP A 78 4.44 2.27 36.09
C ASP A 78 5.69 3.13 36.29
N LEU A 79 5.89 4.16 35.48
CA LEU A 79 7.03 5.08 35.61
C LEU A 79 7.03 5.81 36.96
N ALA A 80 5.86 6.24 37.45
CA ALA A 80 5.74 6.99 38.70
C ALA A 80 5.92 6.12 39.95
N ARG A 81 5.55 4.82 39.87
CA ARG A 81 5.61 3.87 40.99
C ARG A 81 6.91 3.06 41.01
N HIS A 82 7.34 2.56 39.86
CA HIS A 82 8.45 1.61 39.72
C HIS A 82 9.69 2.23 39.05
N GLY A 83 9.55 3.39 38.40
CA GLY A 83 10.64 4.07 37.71
C GLY A 83 10.91 3.56 36.29
N HIS A 84 10.24 2.49 35.86
CA HIS A 84 10.28 1.95 34.51
C HIS A 84 8.90 1.36 34.16
N VAL A 85 8.60 1.22 32.87
CA VAL A 85 7.41 0.53 32.36
C VAL A 85 7.50 -0.97 32.69
N ASP A 86 6.37 -1.61 32.96
CA ASP A 86 6.32 -3.06 33.18
C ASP A 86 6.77 -3.82 31.91
N GLU A 87 7.87 -4.56 32.03
CA GLU A 87 8.46 -5.31 30.92
C GLU A 87 7.60 -6.51 30.49
N ASN A 88 6.80 -7.10 31.39
CA ASN A 88 5.89 -8.18 31.03
C ASN A 88 4.71 -7.64 30.20
N TYR A 89 4.19 -6.47 30.58
CA TYR A 89 3.16 -5.78 29.81
C TYR A 89 3.68 -5.40 28.43
N MET A 90 4.87 -4.78 28.35
CA MET A 90 5.50 -4.46 27.08
C MET A 90 5.74 -5.72 26.24
N ALA A 91 6.26 -6.80 26.84
CA ALA A 91 6.49 -8.06 26.15
C ALA A 91 5.21 -8.63 25.54
N GLU A 92 4.10 -8.58 26.26
CA GLU A 92 2.80 -9.03 25.76
C GLU A 92 2.31 -8.20 24.58
N GLN A 93 2.46 -6.88 24.66
CA GLN A 93 2.04 -5.99 23.58
C GLN A 93 2.90 -6.16 22.33
N VAL A 94 4.21 -6.31 22.49
CA VAL A 94 5.16 -6.61 21.42
C VAL A 94 4.84 -7.96 20.77
N ARG A 95 4.60 -9.01 21.57
CA ARG A 95 4.21 -10.34 21.05
C ARG A 95 2.93 -10.30 20.21
N ARG A 96 1.93 -9.50 20.59
CA ARG A 96 0.68 -9.36 19.82
C ARG A 96 0.89 -8.71 18.45
N ALA A 97 1.85 -7.81 18.34
CA ALA A 97 2.22 -7.17 17.07
C ALA A 97 3.12 -8.06 16.20
N ASP A 98 3.86 -9.01 16.80
CA ASP A 98 4.86 -9.85 16.14
C ASP A 98 4.26 -11.03 15.34
N THR A 99 3.50 -10.70 14.31
CA THR A 99 3.08 -11.66 13.29
C THR A 99 2.91 -10.97 11.96
N THR A 100 3.45 -11.60 10.91
CA THR A 100 3.42 -11.11 9.53
C THR A 100 2.22 -11.63 8.74
N GLU A 101 1.30 -12.36 9.37
CA GLU A 101 0.08 -12.90 8.76
C GLU A 101 -1.03 -11.83 8.63
N GLY A 102 -2.04 -12.07 7.79
CA GLY A 102 -3.18 -11.14 7.61
C GLY A 102 -3.11 -10.34 6.32
N ASP A 103 -3.94 -9.31 6.18
CA ASP A 103 -3.99 -8.43 5.00
C ASP A 103 -3.24 -7.11 5.24
N ILE A 104 -3.32 -6.19 4.27
CA ILE A 104 -2.67 -4.87 4.35
C ILE A 104 -3.13 -4.08 5.58
N ASP A 105 -4.42 -4.12 5.90
CA ASP A 105 -4.98 -3.36 7.01
C ASP A 105 -4.55 -3.95 8.36
N THR A 106 -4.54 -5.29 8.45
CA THR A 106 -4.03 -6.03 9.63
C THR A 106 -2.56 -5.70 9.89
N LEU A 107 -1.72 -5.74 8.87
CA LEU A 107 -0.31 -5.38 9.02
C LEU A 107 -0.10 -3.90 9.35
N SER A 108 -0.83 -3.01 8.68
CA SER A 108 -0.75 -1.57 8.96
C SER A 108 -1.11 -1.27 10.41
N HIS A 109 -2.12 -1.97 10.94
CA HIS A 109 -2.48 -1.87 12.35
C HIS A 109 -1.38 -2.39 13.27
N ARG A 110 -0.76 -3.54 12.98
CA ARG A 110 0.37 -4.07 13.77
C ARG A 110 1.60 -3.18 13.72
N ILE A 111 1.90 -2.56 12.56
CA ILE A 111 2.97 -1.56 12.44
C ILE A 111 2.68 -0.34 13.31
N ALA A 112 1.44 0.15 13.32
CA ALA A 112 1.03 1.22 14.23
C ALA A 112 1.18 0.79 15.70
N GLN A 113 0.85 -0.47 16.03
CA GLN A 113 1.02 -1.00 17.39
C GLN A 113 2.49 -1.06 17.81
N ILE A 114 3.39 -1.58 16.97
CA ILE A 114 4.80 -1.70 17.31
C ILE A 114 5.48 -0.33 17.41
N ARG A 115 5.09 0.64 16.57
CA ARG A 115 5.65 2.01 16.61
C ARG A 115 5.45 2.72 17.95
N THR A 116 4.33 2.46 18.63
CA THR A 116 4.13 2.95 20.00
C THR A 116 5.22 2.41 20.93
N TRP A 117 5.56 1.13 20.82
CA TRP A 117 6.58 0.49 21.65
C TRP A 117 8.01 0.81 21.21
N THR A 118 8.24 1.03 19.91
CA THR A 118 9.49 1.62 19.39
C THR A 118 9.71 3.01 19.96
N PHE A 119 8.66 3.84 20.05
CA PHE A 119 8.77 5.15 20.69
C PHE A 119 9.12 5.02 22.17
N VAL A 120 8.39 4.17 22.91
CA VAL A 120 8.66 3.91 24.35
C VAL A 120 10.08 3.40 24.57
N SER A 121 10.59 2.48 23.75
CA SER A 121 11.94 1.96 23.87
C SER A 121 13.03 2.99 23.59
N ASN A 122 12.71 4.04 22.84
CA ASN A 122 13.61 5.17 22.59
C ASN A 122 13.54 6.28 23.65
N ARG A 123 12.64 6.19 24.64
CA ARG A 123 12.58 7.15 25.74
C ARG A 123 13.65 6.83 26.81
N PRO A 124 14.62 7.73 27.06
CA PRO A 124 15.66 7.49 28.05
C PRO A 124 15.08 7.25 29.44
N GLY A 125 15.50 6.15 30.09
CA GLY A 125 15.15 5.84 31.47
C GLY A 125 13.71 5.35 31.68
N TRP A 126 12.99 5.01 30.61
CA TRP A 126 11.63 4.45 30.73
C TRP A 126 11.60 2.93 30.85
N LEU A 127 12.69 2.24 30.49
CA LEU A 127 12.78 0.78 30.52
C LEU A 127 14.01 0.35 31.32
N ALA A 128 13.93 -0.82 31.95
CA ALA A 128 15.07 -1.40 32.67
C ALA A 128 16.15 -1.88 31.69
N ASP A 129 15.76 -2.61 30.63
CA ASP A 129 16.67 -2.99 29.53
C ASP A 129 16.33 -2.27 28.22
N GLN A 130 16.72 -1.00 28.14
CA GLN A 130 16.40 -0.15 26.98
C GLN A 130 16.98 -0.69 25.66
N ALA A 131 18.23 -1.18 25.67
CA ALA A 131 18.91 -1.62 24.46
C ALA A 131 18.25 -2.87 23.87
N HIS A 132 17.90 -3.85 24.72
CA HIS A 132 17.18 -5.04 24.30
C HIS A 132 15.86 -4.68 23.60
N TRP A 133 15.06 -3.82 24.22
CA TRP A 133 13.75 -3.46 23.69
C TRP A 133 13.83 -2.64 22.41
N GLN A 134 14.82 -1.76 22.27
CA GLN A 134 15.05 -0.99 21.04
C GLN A 134 15.33 -1.92 19.85
N GLU A 135 16.26 -2.85 20.01
CA GLU A 135 16.61 -3.83 18.98
C GLU A 135 15.39 -4.69 18.62
N LYS A 136 14.72 -5.25 19.63
CA LYS A 136 13.57 -6.12 19.43
C LYS A 136 12.40 -5.43 18.73
N THR A 137 12.03 -4.21 19.14
CA THR A 137 10.94 -3.47 18.49
C THR A 137 11.28 -3.11 17.04
N ARG A 138 12.55 -2.80 16.77
CA ARG A 138 13.03 -2.49 15.41
C ARG A 138 12.98 -3.71 14.50
N GLU A 139 13.49 -4.86 14.95
CA GLU A 139 13.44 -6.10 14.17
C GLU A 139 12.01 -6.51 13.79
N ILE A 140 11.06 -6.31 14.71
CA ILE A 140 9.63 -6.58 14.45
C ILE A 140 9.07 -5.57 13.45
N GLU A 141 9.36 -4.27 13.62
CA GLU A 141 8.90 -3.23 12.70
C GLU A 141 9.44 -3.44 11.27
N ASP A 142 10.70 -3.84 11.13
CA ASP A 142 11.33 -4.16 9.84
C ASP A 142 10.62 -5.35 9.17
N ARG A 143 10.43 -6.47 9.89
CA ARG A 143 9.72 -7.65 9.35
C ARG A 143 8.28 -7.35 8.96
N LEU A 144 7.55 -6.57 9.76
CA LEU A 144 6.18 -6.17 9.44
C LEU A 144 6.12 -5.25 8.21
N SER A 145 7.08 -4.33 8.09
CA SER A 145 7.20 -3.41 6.96
C SER A 145 7.49 -4.14 5.65
N ASP A 146 8.38 -5.13 5.68
CA ASP A 146 8.67 -6.00 4.53
C ASP A 146 7.42 -6.79 4.11
N ALA A 147 6.75 -7.43 5.07
CA ALA A 147 5.52 -8.18 4.83
C ALA A 147 4.38 -7.31 4.27
N LEU A 148 4.33 -6.03 4.66
CA LEU A 148 3.38 -5.06 4.13
C LEU A 148 3.77 -4.67 2.70
N HIS A 149 5.06 -4.42 2.46
CA HIS A 149 5.58 -4.07 1.14
C HIS A 149 5.29 -5.16 0.10
N GLU A 150 5.51 -6.43 0.46
CA GLU A 150 5.17 -7.57 -0.40
C GLU A 150 3.68 -7.61 -0.76
N ARG A 151 2.79 -7.38 0.22
CA ARG A 151 1.34 -7.36 -0.02
C ARG A 151 0.88 -6.18 -0.85
N LEU A 152 1.45 -5.00 -0.64
CA LEU A 152 1.17 -3.83 -1.47
C LEU A 152 1.60 -4.08 -2.92
N THR A 153 2.77 -4.69 -3.11
CA THR A 153 3.27 -5.08 -4.43
C THR A 153 2.33 -6.07 -5.10
N LYS A 154 1.96 -7.16 -4.41
CA LYS A 154 1.01 -8.16 -4.92
C LYS A 154 -0.35 -7.53 -5.27
N ARG A 155 -0.93 -6.72 -4.38
CA ARG A 155 -2.21 -6.03 -4.63
C ARG A 155 -2.15 -5.08 -5.83
N PHE A 156 -1.01 -4.44 -6.06
CA PHE A 156 -0.84 -3.56 -7.21
C PHE A 156 -0.78 -4.35 -8.53
N VAL A 157 -0.08 -5.49 -8.54
CA VAL A 157 -0.06 -6.43 -9.65
C VAL A 157 -1.47 -6.99 -9.90
N ASP A 158 -2.12 -7.50 -8.85
CA ASP A 158 -3.48 -8.07 -8.94
C ASP A 158 -4.53 -7.03 -9.35
N ARG A 159 -4.39 -5.77 -8.92
CA ARG A 159 -5.29 -4.69 -9.37
C ARG A 159 -5.14 -4.44 -10.87
N ARG A 160 -3.92 -4.44 -11.41
CA ARG A 160 -3.69 -4.32 -12.86
C ARG A 160 -4.32 -5.48 -13.61
N THR A 161 -4.13 -6.71 -13.12
CA THR A 161 -4.72 -7.92 -13.71
C THR A 161 -6.25 -7.94 -13.59
N SER A 162 -6.82 -7.50 -12.47
CA SER A 162 -8.27 -7.47 -12.25
C SER A 162 -8.99 -6.37 -13.04
N VAL A 163 -8.36 -5.20 -13.26
CA VAL A 163 -8.89 -4.17 -14.16
C VAL A 163 -8.91 -4.66 -15.61
N LEU A 164 -7.84 -5.37 -16.02
CA LEU A 164 -7.80 -6.05 -17.32
C LEU A 164 -8.94 -7.07 -17.44
N MET A 165 -9.14 -7.91 -16.42
CA MET A 165 -10.19 -8.94 -16.40
C MET A 165 -11.61 -8.38 -16.33
N ARG A 166 -11.80 -7.26 -15.61
CA ARG A 166 -13.10 -6.59 -15.52
C ARG A 166 -13.48 -5.95 -16.86
N ARG A 167 -12.52 -5.34 -17.56
CA ARG A 167 -12.74 -4.82 -18.93
C ARG A 167 -13.06 -5.93 -19.91
N LEU A 168 -12.40 -7.09 -19.78
CA LEU A 168 -12.74 -8.30 -20.56
C LEU A 168 -14.15 -8.85 -20.27
N ARG A 169 -14.64 -8.76 -19.03
CA ARG A 169 -15.97 -9.27 -18.62
C ARG A 169 -17.12 -8.31 -18.89
N GLU A 170 -16.89 -7.00 -18.94
CA GLU A 170 -17.92 -5.97 -19.13
C GLU A 170 -18.43 -5.86 -20.59
N ASN A 171 -18.16 -6.83 -21.48
CA ASN A 171 -18.59 -6.83 -22.90
C ASN A 171 -18.15 -5.59 -23.69
N THR A 172 -17.19 -4.81 -23.18
CA THR A 172 -16.31 -4.06 -24.07
C THR A 172 -15.38 -5.12 -24.64
N MET A 173 -15.67 -5.61 -25.85
CA MET A 173 -14.75 -6.53 -26.50
C MET A 173 -13.37 -5.86 -26.51
N PRO A 174 -12.32 -6.54 -26.03
CA PRO A 174 -10.98 -5.96 -26.00
C PRO A 174 -10.66 -5.41 -27.39
N GLU A 175 -10.30 -4.13 -27.46
CA GLU A 175 -9.94 -3.52 -28.72
C GLU A 175 -8.57 -4.07 -29.12
N ALA A 176 -8.59 -4.91 -30.14
CA ALA A 176 -7.38 -5.42 -30.76
C ALA A 176 -7.03 -4.49 -31.92
N GLU A 177 -5.82 -3.95 -31.87
CA GLU A 177 -5.28 -3.04 -32.87
C GLU A 177 -4.28 -3.79 -33.75
N ILE A 178 -4.36 -3.57 -35.07
CA ILE A 178 -3.40 -4.09 -36.03
C ILE A 178 -2.68 -2.90 -36.61
N SER A 179 -1.37 -2.80 -36.37
CA SER A 179 -0.58 -1.71 -36.92
C SER A 179 -0.42 -1.87 -38.45
N PRO A 180 -0.09 -0.79 -39.17
CA PRO A 180 0.24 -0.87 -40.60
C PRO A 180 1.43 -1.80 -40.90
N THR A 181 2.31 -2.04 -39.92
CA THR A 181 3.45 -2.97 -40.02
C THR A 181 3.06 -4.42 -39.81
N GLY A 182 1.79 -4.71 -39.46
CA GLY A 182 1.30 -6.06 -39.19
C GLY A 182 1.45 -6.50 -37.74
N THR A 183 1.87 -5.62 -36.83
CA THR A 183 1.94 -5.93 -35.40
C THR A 183 0.53 -5.98 -34.82
N VAL A 184 0.18 -7.08 -34.15
CA VAL A 184 -1.13 -7.24 -33.53
C VAL A 184 -1.00 -7.01 -32.02
N LEU A 185 -1.76 -6.05 -31.52
CA LEU A 185 -1.82 -5.67 -30.12
C LEU A 185 -3.23 -5.93 -29.59
N VAL A 186 -3.36 -6.42 -28.36
CA VAL A 186 -4.64 -6.48 -27.64
C VAL A 186 -4.46 -5.71 -26.35
N GLU A 187 -5.19 -4.60 -26.17
CA GLU A 187 -5.06 -3.73 -24.98
C GLU A 187 -3.58 -3.32 -24.72
N GLY A 188 -2.84 -2.98 -25.79
CA GLY A 188 -1.43 -2.57 -25.72
C GLY A 188 -0.42 -3.71 -25.53
N HIS A 189 -0.84 -4.98 -25.45
CA HIS A 189 0.05 -6.13 -25.33
C HIS A 189 0.31 -6.77 -26.69
N HIS A 190 1.57 -7.10 -26.98
CA HIS A 190 1.96 -7.82 -28.20
C HIS A 190 1.46 -9.26 -28.18
N VAL A 191 0.67 -9.63 -29.19
CA VAL A 191 0.11 -10.99 -29.30
C VAL A 191 0.60 -11.76 -30.52
N GLY A 192 1.22 -11.08 -31.48
CA GLY A 192 1.76 -11.70 -32.68
C GLY A 192 1.85 -10.75 -33.87
N GLU A 193 2.18 -11.33 -35.02
CA GLU A 193 2.37 -10.60 -36.27
C GLU A 193 1.49 -11.17 -37.40
N LEU A 194 0.95 -10.26 -38.22
CA LEU A 194 0.13 -10.54 -39.38
C LEU A 194 0.88 -10.15 -40.66
N GLN A 195 1.37 -11.14 -41.39
CA GLN A 195 2.04 -10.99 -42.68
C GLN A 195 1.16 -11.51 -43.80
N GLY A 196 0.77 -10.66 -44.76
CA GLY A 196 -0.18 -11.05 -45.80
C GLY A 196 -1.52 -11.50 -45.19
N PHE A 197 -1.86 -12.78 -45.37
CA PHE A 197 -3.04 -13.41 -44.72
C PHE A 197 -2.64 -14.41 -43.60
N ARG A 198 -1.38 -14.43 -43.17
CA ARG A 198 -0.87 -15.34 -42.15
C ARG A 198 -0.63 -14.62 -40.84
N PHE A 199 -1.34 -15.04 -39.80
CA PHE A 199 -1.08 -14.63 -38.42
C PHE A 199 -0.14 -15.61 -37.72
N THR A 200 0.88 -15.10 -37.04
CA THR A 200 1.81 -15.86 -36.21
C THR A 200 1.71 -15.36 -34.77
N ALA A 201 1.22 -16.20 -33.87
CA ALA A 201 1.06 -15.85 -32.46
C ALA A 201 2.42 -15.83 -31.72
N ASP A 202 2.58 -14.89 -30.80
CA ASP A 202 3.72 -14.85 -29.89
C ASP A 202 3.57 -15.93 -28.79
N GLN A 203 4.59 -16.78 -28.64
CA GLN A 203 4.59 -17.89 -27.67
C GLN A 203 4.80 -17.42 -26.22
N SER A 204 5.27 -16.18 -26.02
CA SER A 204 5.47 -15.59 -24.69
C SER A 204 4.17 -15.09 -24.03
N ALA A 205 3.07 -14.98 -24.79
CA ALA A 205 1.74 -14.60 -24.30
C ALA A 205 0.98 -15.77 -23.62
N GLY A 206 1.71 -16.70 -22.99
CA GLY A 206 1.16 -17.90 -22.34
C GLY A 206 0.83 -17.66 -20.86
N GLY A 207 -0.45 -17.73 -20.50
CA GLY A 207 -0.97 -17.62 -19.14
C GLY A 207 -2.45 -18.05 -19.06
N GLU A 208 -3.06 -17.91 -17.88
CA GLU A 208 -4.48 -18.24 -17.64
C GLU A 208 -5.44 -17.48 -18.58
N ASP A 209 -4.99 -16.34 -19.12
CA ASP A 209 -5.72 -15.44 -20.02
C ASP A 209 -5.53 -15.72 -21.52
N ALA A 210 -4.66 -16.68 -21.90
CA ALA A 210 -4.28 -16.93 -23.30
C ALA A 210 -5.48 -17.23 -24.22
N LYS A 211 -6.53 -17.84 -23.68
CA LYS A 211 -7.75 -18.16 -24.45
C LYS A 211 -8.53 -16.89 -24.83
N ALA A 212 -8.68 -15.95 -23.90
CA ALA A 212 -9.47 -14.75 -24.13
C ALA A 212 -8.74 -13.76 -25.06
N VAL A 213 -7.43 -13.60 -24.87
CA VAL A 213 -6.56 -12.83 -25.76
C VAL A 213 -6.62 -13.36 -27.19
N ARG A 214 -6.57 -14.70 -27.36
CA ARG A 214 -6.69 -15.34 -28.67
C ARG A 214 -8.05 -15.08 -29.33
N THR A 215 -9.14 -15.10 -28.56
CA THR A 215 -10.48 -14.81 -29.08
C THR A 215 -10.62 -13.34 -29.52
N ALA A 216 -10.07 -12.39 -28.77
CA ALA A 216 -10.05 -10.98 -29.15
C ALA A 216 -9.24 -10.75 -30.44
N ALA A 217 -8.02 -11.32 -30.50
CA ALA A 217 -7.17 -11.26 -31.70
C ALA A 217 -7.88 -11.86 -32.91
N GLN A 218 -8.52 -13.02 -32.78
CA GLN A 218 -9.27 -13.65 -33.89
C GLN A 218 -10.37 -12.75 -34.45
N LYS A 219 -11.09 -11.99 -33.61
CA LYS A 219 -12.15 -11.11 -34.08
C LYS A 219 -11.60 -9.93 -34.89
N ALA A 220 -10.53 -9.28 -34.43
CA ALA A 220 -9.90 -8.20 -35.20
C ALA A 220 -9.23 -8.70 -36.48
N LEU A 221 -8.59 -9.88 -36.41
CA LEU A 221 -8.02 -10.54 -37.59
C LEU A 221 -9.10 -10.83 -38.63
N ALA A 222 -10.31 -11.24 -38.24
CA ALA A 222 -11.40 -11.48 -39.19
C ALA A 222 -11.78 -10.21 -39.98
N ALA A 223 -11.92 -9.07 -39.30
CA ALA A 223 -12.22 -7.79 -39.97
C ALA A 223 -11.07 -7.34 -40.88
N GLU A 224 -9.82 -7.49 -40.43
CA GLU A 224 -8.65 -7.15 -41.24
C GLU A 224 -8.46 -8.09 -42.44
N PHE A 225 -8.79 -9.37 -42.30
CA PHE A 225 -8.79 -10.31 -43.42
C PHE A 225 -9.82 -9.91 -44.48
N GLU A 226 -11.01 -9.50 -44.09
CA GLU A 226 -12.03 -9.01 -45.02
C GLU A 226 -11.52 -7.76 -45.77
N ALA A 227 -11.00 -6.77 -45.04
CA ALA A 227 -10.45 -5.54 -45.64
C ALA A 227 -9.25 -5.83 -46.58
N ARG A 228 -8.38 -6.77 -46.20
CA ARG A 228 -7.28 -7.21 -47.08
C ARG A 228 -7.78 -7.99 -48.28
N ALA A 229 -8.80 -8.82 -48.14
CA ALA A 229 -9.38 -9.58 -49.23
C ALA A 229 -10.02 -8.64 -50.27
N GLU A 230 -10.76 -7.62 -49.83
CA GLU A 230 -11.31 -6.59 -50.72
C GLU A 230 -10.21 -5.84 -51.47
N ARG A 231 -9.17 -5.39 -50.75
CA ARG A 231 -8.02 -4.69 -51.37
C ARG A 231 -7.23 -5.58 -52.31
N PHE A 232 -7.06 -6.86 -51.98
CA PHE A 232 -6.40 -7.84 -52.84
C PHE A 232 -7.23 -8.10 -54.10
N GLY A 233 -8.55 -8.27 -53.97
CA GLY A 233 -9.46 -8.43 -55.10
C GLY A 233 -9.51 -7.21 -56.03
N ALA A 234 -9.28 -6.01 -55.50
CA ALA A 234 -9.19 -4.76 -56.26
C ALA A 234 -7.76 -4.41 -56.73
N SER A 235 -6.77 -5.27 -56.47
CA SER A 235 -5.36 -4.96 -56.75
C SER A 235 -5.03 -4.99 -58.25
N ALA A 236 -4.08 -4.16 -58.67
CA ALA A 236 -3.59 -4.20 -60.04
C ALA A 236 -2.58 -5.34 -60.22
N ASN A 237 -2.42 -5.83 -61.45
CA ASN A 237 -1.42 -6.88 -61.75
C ASN A 237 0.00 -6.52 -61.27
N GLY A 238 0.36 -5.24 -61.22
CA GLY A 238 1.68 -4.79 -60.74
C GLY A 238 1.90 -4.97 -59.23
N ASP A 239 0.84 -5.13 -58.44
CA ASP A 239 0.90 -5.34 -57.00
C ASP A 239 1.09 -6.82 -56.61
N ILE A 240 0.98 -7.72 -57.59
CA ILE A 240 1.07 -9.17 -57.43
C ILE A 240 2.34 -9.67 -58.10
N ALA A 241 3.13 -10.47 -57.38
CA ALA A 241 4.32 -11.10 -57.91
C ALA A 241 4.34 -12.60 -57.59
N LEU A 242 4.64 -13.42 -58.59
CA LEU A 242 4.94 -14.84 -58.41
C LEU A 242 6.46 -15.03 -58.43
N GLY A 243 7.02 -15.48 -57.31
CA GLY A 243 8.44 -15.79 -57.20
C GLY A 243 8.82 -17.07 -57.94
N SER A 244 10.10 -17.21 -58.31
CA SER A 244 10.64 -18.44 -58.90
C SER A 244 10.64 -19.63 -57.92
N ASP A 245 10.46 -19.34 -56.63
CA ASP A 245 10.26 -20.29 -55.54
C ASP A 245 8.79 -20.77 -55.41
N GLY A 246 7.88 -20.27 -56.26
CA GLY A 246 6.45 -20.56 -56.19
C GLY A 246 5.68 -19.68 -55.20
N THR A 247 6.34 -18.77 -54.47
CA THR A 247 5.69 -17.91 -53.49
C THR A 247 4.88 -16.81 -54.20
N LEU A 248 3.58 -16.73 -53.93
CA LEU A 248 2.73 -15.63 -54.34
C LEU A 248 2.83 -14.49 -53.34
N ARG A 249 3.16 -13.29 -53.82
CA ARG A 249 3.29 -12.07 -53.01
C ARG A 249 2.31 -11.00 -53.47
N TRP A 250 1.76 -10.28 -52.50
CA TRP A 250 0.98 -9.07 -52.69
C TRP A 250 1.64 -7.94 -51.93
N ILE A 251 1.95 -6.82 -52.60
CA ILE A 251 2.64 -5.65 -52.03
C ILE A 251 3.91 -6.01 -51.22
N GLY A 252 4.62 -7.05 -51.67
CA GLY A 252 5.85 -7.57 -51.05
C GLY A 252 5.63 -8.66 -49.98
N ALA A 253 4.44 -8.78 -49.40
CA ALA A 253 4.13 -9.77 -48.38
C ALA A 253 3.70 -11.12 -49.00
N PRO A 254 4.15 -12.28 -48.45
CA PRO A 254 3.73 -13.59 -48.93
C PRO A 254 2.27 -13.87 -48.56
N ILE A 255 1.47 -14.33 -49.52
CA ILE A 255 0.05 -14.66 -49.35
C ILE A 255 -0.29 -16.12 -49.71
N GLY A 256 0.60 -16.82 -50.39
CA GLY A 256 0.45 -18.22 -50.75
C GLY A 256 1.79 -18.83 -51.20
N THR A 257 1.89 -20.15 -51.10
CA THR A 257 3.04 -20.99 -51.52
C THR A 257 2.51 -22.28 -52.09
#